data_AF-A0A2P4NKB9-F1
#
_entry.id   AF-A0A2P4NKB9-F1
#
_cell.length_a   1.000
_cell.length_b   1.000
_cell.length_c   1.000
_cell.angle_alpha   90.00
_cell.angle_beta   90.00
_cell.angle_gamma   90.00
#
_symmetry.space_group_name_H-M   'P 1'
#
loop_
_entity.id
_entity.type
_entity.pdbx_description
1 polymer ?
#
loop_
_entity_poly.entity_id
_entity_poly.type
_entity_poly.pdbx_seq_one_letter_code
_entity_poly.pdbx_strand_id
1 'polypeptide(L)'
;KISNKWNTCLIGLISYFREAVIHTCELLDIIVKAENKIQIRIKISLNSKMPSHFPVYVFYCLKELDGLEMLLMGNVLIPQSNLR
;
A
#
# COMPACT_ATOMS: atom_id res chain seq x y z
N LYS A 1 6.81 5.70 11.48
CA LYS A 1 6.67 7.08 10.94
C LYS A 1 6.21 7.11 9.47
N ILE A 2 6.85 6.40 8.55
CA ILE A 2 6.45 6.36 7.12
C ILE A 2 5.09 5.66 6.93
N SER A 3 4.91 4.48 7.53
CA SER A 3 3.63 3.72 7.48
C SER A 3 2.43 4.57 7.95
N ASN A 4 2.51 5.23 9.10
CA ASN A 4 1.42 6.08 9.60
C ASN A 4 1.05 7.23 8.63
N LYS A 5 2.03 7.83 7.94
CA LYS A 5 1.76 8.87 6.93
C LYS A 5 1.01 8.31 5.72
N TRP A 6 1.41 7.12 5.26
CA TRP A 6 0.70 6.39 4.21
C TRP A 6 -0.74 6.10 4.62
N ASN A 7 -0.94 5.52 5.81
CA ASN A 7 -2.27 5.18 6.32
C ASN A 7 -3.17 6.41 6.41
N THR A 8 -2.67 7.53 6.95
CA THR A 8 -3.46 8.76 7.08
C THR A 8 -3.89 9.30 5.71
N CYS A 9 -2.98 9.28 4.74
CA CYS A 9 -3.27 9.74 3.38
C CYS A 9 -4.29 8.83 2.69
N LEU A 10 -4.11 7.51 2.80
CA LEU A 10 -5.00 6.51 2.22
C LEU A 10 -6.40 6.58 2.84
N ILE A 11 -6.49 6.68 4.18
CA ILE A 11 -7.76 6.85 4.89
C ILE A 11 -8.46 8.13 4.43
N GLY A 12 -7.74 9.24 4.29
CA GLY A 12 -8.30 10.50 3.79
C GLY A 12 -8.88 10.37 2.38
N LEU A 13 -8.12 9.75 1.48
CA LEU A 13 -8.53 9.53 0.09
C LEU A 13 -9.79 8.64 0.01
N ILE A 14 -9.80 7.50 0.70
CA ILE A 14 -10.92 6.55 0.69
C ILE A 14 -12.15 7.10 1.42
N SER A 15 -11.96 7.82 2.54
CA SER A 15 -13.09 8.39 3.28
C SER A 15 -13.79 9.51 2.51
N TYR A 16 -13.04 10.26 1.69
CA TYR A 16 -13.56 11.36 0.88
C TYR A 16 -14.22 10.87 -0.42
N PHE A 17 -13.49 10.06 -1.22
CA PHE A 17 -13.96 9.65 -2.56
C PHE A 17 -14.77 8.35 -2.55
N ARG A 18 -14.65 7.51 -1.51
CA ARG A 18 -15.42 6.27 -1.32
C ARG A 18 -15.42 5.39 -2.57
N GLU A 19 -16.61 5.02 -3.06
CA GLU A 19 -16.80 4.11 -4.20
C GLU A 19 -16.22 4.66 -5.52
N ALA A 20 -16.09 5.98 -5.66
CA ALA A 20 -15.53 6.58 -6.87
C ALA A 20 -14.08 6.14 -7.14
N VAL A 21 -13.33 5.76 -6.08
CA VAL A 21 -11.96 5.25 -6.21
C VAL A 21 -11.93 3.92 -6.95
N ILE A 22 -12.93 3.06 -6.72
CA ILE A 22 -13.00 1.71 -7.32
C ILE A 22 -13.37 1.79 -8.80
N HIS A 23 -14.21 2.77 -9.16
CA HIS A 23 -14.63 2.98 -10.55
C HIS A 23 -13.54 3.63 -11.43
N THR A 24 -12.45 4.12 -10.83
CA THR A 24 -11.37 4.82 -11.56
C THR A 24 -10.13 3.94 -11.67
N CYS A 25 -10.02 3.18 -12.77
CA CYS A 25 -8.90 2.24 -12.97
C CYS A 25 -7.52 2.91 -12.95
N GLU A 26 -7.39 4.13 -13.48
CA GLU A 26 -6.12 4.87 -13.45
C GLU A 26 -5.70 5.23 -12.03
N LEU A 27 -6.65 5.60 -11.18
CA LEU A 27 -6.40 5.91 -9.78
C LEU A 27 -5.97 4.65 -9.01
N LEU A 28 -6.57 3.49 -9.30
CA LEU A 28 -6.17 2.21 -8.72
C LEU A 28 -4.73 1.84 -9.09
N ASP A 29 -4.32 2.00 -10.34
CA ASP A 29 -2.93 1.76 -10.77
C ASP A 29 -1.94 2.70 -10.07
N ILE A 30 -2.31 3.97 -9.90
CA ILE A 30 -1.50 4.94 -9.14
C ILE A 30 -1.36 4.51 -7.67
N ILE A 31 -2.44 4.04 -7.04
CA ILE A 31 -2.42 3.57 -5.64
C ILE A 31 -1.49 2.37 -5.49
N VAL A 32 -1.56 1.38 -6.39
CA VAL A 32 -0.68 0.20 -6.40
C VAL A 32 0.79 0.61 -6.52
N LYS A 33 1.11 1.52 -7.46
CA LYS A 33 2.47 2.04 -7.65
C LYS A 33 2.96 2.82 -6.43
N ALA A 34 2.09 3.62 -5.81
CA ALA A 34 2.42 4.39 -4.61
C ALA A 34 2.71 3.47 -3.41
N GLU A 35 1.92 2.42 -3.22
CA GLU A 35 2.13 1.43 -2.16
C GLU A 35 3.50 0.74 -2.30
N ASN A 36 3.82 0.26 -3.52
CA ASN A 36 5.13 -0.33 -3.83
C ASN A 36 6.29 0.63 -3.51
N LYS A 37 6.12 1.92 -3.82
CA LYS A 37 7.13 2.95 -3.51
C LYS A 37 7.32 3.12 -2.01
N ILE A 38 6.26 3.08 -1.22
CA ILE A 38 6.32 3.15 0.25
C ILE A 38 7.00 1.90 0.82
N GLN A 39 6.65 0.70 0.34
CA GLN A 39 7.30 -0.54 0.74
C GLN A 39 8.81 -0.49 0.47
N ILE A 40 9.24 -0.05 -0.72
CA ILE A 40 10.66 0.12 -1.06
C ILE A 40 11.35 1.13 -0.13
N ARG A 41 10.71 2.27 0.15
CA ARG A 41 11.25 3.29 1.08
C ARG A 41 11.46 2.72 2.48
N ILE A 42 10.54 1.89 2.96
CA ILE A 42 10.64 1.21 4.25
C ILE A 42 11.79 0.18 4.23
N LYS A 43 11.90 -0.64 3.18
CA LYS A 43 13.02 -1.60 3.02
C LYS A 43 14.38 -0.91 3.08
N ILE A 44 14.52 0.21 2.39
CA ILE A 44 15.74 1.05 2.42
C ILE A 44 15.97 1.62 3.82
N SER A 45 14.92 2.16 4.46
CA SER A 45 15.02 2.72 5.81
C SER A 45 15.43 1.69 6.86
N LEU A 46 15.13 0.41 6.65
CA LEU A 46 15.51 -0.70 7.53
C LEU A 46 16.84 -1.35 7.13
N ASN A 47 17.55 -0.81 6.12
CA ASN A 47 18.80 -1.35 5.58
C ASN A 47 18.72 -2.85 5.30
N SER A 48 17.59 -3.32 4.76
CA SER A 48 17.43 -4.74 4.49
C SER A 48 18.42 -5.18 3.40
N LYS A 49 19.39 -6.03 3.73
CA LYS A 49 20.34 -6.62 2.77
C LYS A 49 19.67 -7.51 1.70
N MET A 50 18.37 -7.81 1.85
CA MET A 50 17.58 -8.62 0.92
C MET A 50 16.21 -7.96 0.62
N PRO A 51 16.07 -7.19 -0.47
CA PRO A 51 14.80 -6.57 -0.85
C PRO A 51 13.78 -7.56 -1.44
N SER A 52 14.24 -8.68 -2.02
CA SER A 52 13.41 -9.74 -2.62
C SER A 52 12.76 -10.67 -1.58
N HIS A 53 13.42 -10.89 -0.45
CA HIS A 53 12.94 -11.77 0.63
C HIS A 53 12.44 -11.01 1.85
N PHE A 54 12.17 -9.71 1.71
CA PHE A 54 11.62 -8.95 2.82
C PHE A 54 10.21 -9.46 3.15
N PRO A 55 9.94 -9.91 4.38
CA PRO A 55 8.70 -10.60 4.66
C PRO A 55 7.52 -9.64 4.56
N VAL A 56 6.50 -10.05 3.79
CA VAL A 56 5.29 -9.26 3.56
C VAL A 56 4.55 -8.99 4.87
N TYR A 57 4.59 -9.94 5.83
CA TYR A 57 3.95 -9.80 7.13
C TYR A 57 4.48 -8.61 7.94
N VAL A 58 5.75 -8.21 7.77
CA VAL A 58 6.33 -7.08 8.52
C VAL A 58 5.62 -5.76 8.19
N PHE A 59 5.08 -5.63 6.97
CA PHE A 59 4.32 -4.44 6.57
C PHE A 59 2.95 -4.39 7.23
N TYR A 60 2.24 -5.50 7.28
CA TYR A 60 0.80 -5.53 7.59
C TYR A 60 0.47 -5.98 9.01
N CYS A 61 1.43 -6.60 9.71
CA CYS A 61 1.23 -7.04 11.08
C CYS A 61 1.01 -5.85 12.01
N LEU A 62 0.31 -6.10 13.13
CA LEU A 62 0.05 -5.10 14.16
C LEU A 62 1.36 -4.66 14.83
N LYS A 63 1.41 -3.40 15.29
CA LYS A 63 2.56 -2.86 16.01
C LYS A 63 2.91 -3.64 17.27
N GLU A 64 1.92 -4.28 17.89
CA GLU A 64 2.06 -5.10 19.09
C GLU A 64 2.86 -6.39 18.83
N LEU A 65 2.96 -6.82 17.56
CA LEU A 65 3.68 -8.00 17.10
C LEU A 65 4.90 -7.61 16.24
N ASP A 66 5.52 -6.46 16.53
CA ASP A 66 6.65 -5.88 15.78
C ASP A 66 6.36 -5.59 14.30
N GLY A 67 5.08 -5.36 13.95
CA GLY A 67 4.64 -4.98 12.62
C GLY A 67 4.56 -3.47 12.36
N LEU A 68 4.52 -3.08 11.08
CA LEU A 68 4.39 -1.69 10.67
C LEU A 68 2.95 -1.19 10.53
N GLU A 69 1.97 -2.10 10.62
CA GLU A 69 0.54 -1.82 10.54
C GLU A 69 0.18 -0.93 9.35
N MET A 70 0.82 -1.17 8.21
CA MET A 70 0.56 -0.46 6.96
C MET A 70 -0.76 -0.95 6.37
N LEU A 71 -1.63 -0.07 5.89
CA LEU A 71 -2.85 -0.47 5.20
C LEU A 71 -2.54 -0.90 3.76
N LEU A 72 -3.11 -2.06 3.36
CA LEU A 72 -3.02 -2.63 2.02
C LEU A 72 -4.21 -2.18 1.17
N MET A 73 -3.94 -1.66 -0.02
CA MET A 73 -4.96 -1.37 -1.04
C MET A 73 -4.59 -1.97 -2.41
N GLY A 74 -3.33 -2.36 -2.62
CA GLY A 74 -2.83 -2.85 -3.90
C GLY A 74 -3.31 -4.24 -4.32
N ASN A 75 -4.00 -4.99 -3.46
CA ASN A 75 -4.53 -6.33 -3.79
C ASN A 75 -5.96 -6.29 -4.36
N VAL A 76 -6.43 -5.13 -4.81
CA VAL A 76 -7.68 -5.02 -5.58
C VAL A 76 -7.43 -5.63 -6.96
N LEU A 77 -8.15 -6.71 -7.28
CA LEU A 77 -8.24 -7.27 -8.63
C LEU A 77 -8.67 -6.15 -9.58
N ILE A 78 -7.75 -5.56 -10.33
CA ILE A 78 -8.08 -4.67 -11.43
C ILE A 78 -8.72 -5.57 -12.51
N PRO A 79 -10.04 -5.48 -12.76
CA PRO A 79 -10.68 -6.38 -13.70
C PRO A 79 -10.08 -6.13 -15.08
N GLN A 80 -9.37 -7.14 -15.61
CA GLN A 80 -8.76 -7.06 -16.95
C GLN A 80 -9.81 -6.87 -18.05
N SER A 81 -11.09 -7.06 -17.76
CA SER A 81 -12.20 -6.72 -18.66
C SER A 81 -12.30 -5.23 -19.00
N ASN A 82 -11.69 -4.34 -18.21
CA ASN A 82 -11.61 -2.90 -18.46
C ASN A 82 -10.40 -2.48 -19.31
N LEU A 83 -9.47 -3.41 -19.60
CA LEU A 83 -8.41 -3.22 -20.59
C LEU A 83 -8.92 -3.76 -21.95
N ARG A 84 -9.79 -2.99 -22.60
CA ARG A 84 -10.20 -3.23 -23.99
C ARG A 84 -9.71 -2.09 -24.87
#